data_AF-A0A3L8Q4D0-F1
#
_entry.id   AF-A0A3L8Q4D0-F1
#
_cell.length_a   1.000
_cell.length_b   1.000
_cell.length_c   1.000
_cell.angle_alpha   90.00
_cell.angle_beta   90.00
_cell.angle_gamma   90.00
#
_symmetry.space_group_name_H-M   'P 1'
#
loop_
_entity.id
_entity.type
_entity.pdbx_description
1 polymer ?
#
loop_
_entity_poly.entity_id
_entity_poly.type
_entity_poly.pdbx_seq_one_letter_code
_entity_poly.pdbx_strand_id
1 'polypeptide(L)'
;MALSTQSLASVTYQVRSLATAFLRLLDLQAAQLRRVEADIACVAQSVDMHKEKVSRREIGALTVTRRFLSYQKVVAPPNPPVLEPYYRKPLNFSVLDDIGHGIKVSTRGPTGGLGGSSLSPVSPALPEGRTGGSDPSSMGHWGLSMPTQLWHPTEPFPAAETPQEGFGGLRAPRSPAQL
;
A
#
# COMPACT_ATOMS: atom_id res chain seq x y z
N MET A 1 -27.51 83.36 24.28
CA MET A 1 -26.77 82.08 24.39
C MET A 1 -26.96 81.13 23.21
N ALA A 2 -27.98 81.30 22.35
CA ALA A 2 -28.29 80.39 21.23
C ALA A 2 -27.15 80.18 20.19
N LEU A 3 -26.41 81.23 19.81
CA LEU A 3 -25.33 81.13 18.82
C LEU A 3 -24.17 80.23 19.29
N SER A 4 -23.82 80.27 20.58
CA SER A 4 -22.77 79.41 21.14
C SER A 4 -23.19 77.93 21.12
N THR A 5 -24.44 77.64 21.48
CA THR A 5 -25.02 76.30 21.41
C THR A 5 -25.07 75.76 19.97
N GLN A 6 -25.41 76.61 18.99
CA GLN A 6 -25.44 76.24 17.57
C GLN A 6 -24.04 75.91 17.03
N SER A 7 -23.04 76.75 17.33
CA SER A 7 -21.65 76.50 16.91
C SER A 7 -21.10 75.20 17.49
N LEU A 8 -21.36 74.94 18.77
CA LEU A 8 -20.97 73.68 19.42
C LEU A 8 -21.65 72.47 18.78
N ALA A 9 -22.97 72.54 18.54
CA ALA A 9 -23.72 71.47 17.87
C ALA A 9 -23.19 71.18 16.46
N SER A 10 -22.83 72.21 15.70
CA SER A 10 -22.26 72.07 14.35
C SER A 10 -20.91 71.34 14.39
N VAL A 11 -19.97 71.78 15.23
CA VAL A 11 -18.63 71.18 15.31
C VAL A 11 -18.72 69.73 15.80
N THR A 12 -19.52 69.47 16.84
CA THR A 12 -19.71 68.11 17.36
C THR A 12 -20.33 67.18 16.32
N TYR A 13 -21.30 67.65 15.53
CA TYR A 13 -21.84 66.89 14.41
C TYR A 13 -20.77 66.60 13.34
N GLN A 14 -19.98 67.60 12.94
CA GLN A 14 -18.90 67.42 11.97
C GLN A 14 -17.87 66.39 12.46
N VAL A 15 -17.46 66.48 13.73
CA VAL A 15 -16.54 65.52 14.35
C VAL A 15 -17.13 64.12 14.35
N ARG A 16 -18.41 63.96 14.76
CA ARG A 16 -19.08 62.66 14.76
C ARG A 16 -19.19 62.07 13.35
N SER A 17 -19.59 62.88 12.38
CA SER A 17 -19.75 62.45 10.98
C SER A 17 -18.41 61.99 10.40
N LEU A 18 -17.37 62.81 10.57
CA LEU A 18 -16.02 62.49 10.11
C LEU A 18 -15.48 61.23 10.80
N ALA A 19 -15.59 61.13 12.13
CA ALA A 19 -15.14 59.95 12.88
C ALA A 19 -15.85 58.68 12.41
N THR A 20 -17.17 58.75 12.18
CA THR A 20 -17.94 57.60 11.67
C THR A 20 -17.49 57.19 10.28
N ALA A 21 -17.27 58.15 9.37
CA ALA A 21 -16.76 57.88 8.03
C ALA A 21 -15.34 57.28 8.07
N PHE A 22 -14.48 57.81 8.94
CA PHE A 22 -13.11 57.34 9.09
C PHE A 22 -13.03 55.91 9.63
N LEU A 23 -13.80 55.58 10.68
CA LEU A 23 -13.87 54.21 11.20
C LEU A 23 -14.36 53.22 10.15
N ARG A 24 -15.40 53.58 9.37
CA ARG A 24 -15.89 52.74 8.26
C ARG A 24 -14.83 52.54 7.18
N LEU A 25 -14.05 53.57 6.86
CA LEU A 25 -12.95 53.45 5.91
C LEU A 25 -11.88 52.47 6.41
N LEU A 26 -11.50 52.56 7.69
CA LEU A 26 -10.54 51.65 8.30
C LEU A 26 -11.05 50.20 8.32
N ASP A 27 -12.33 49.99 8.64
CA ASP A 27 -12.95 48.67 8.61
C ASP A 27 -12.94 48.06 7.20
N LEU A 28 -13.23 48.87 6.18
CA LEU A 28 -13.18 48.45 4.78
C LEU A 28 -11.76 48.10 4.34
N GLN A 29 -10.77 48.93 4.69
CA GLN A 29 -9.37 48.66 4.37
C GLN A 29 -8.86 47.40 5.08
N ALA A 30 -9.19 47.21 6.36
CA ALA A 30 -8.84 46.01 7.11
C ALA A 30 -9.49 44.75 6.51
N ALA A 31 -10.71 44.85 6.00
CA ALA A 31 -11.36 43.75 5.29
C ALA A 31 -10.70 43.46 3.93
N GLN A 32 -10.27 44.49 3.20
CA GLN A 32 -9.54 44.31 1.94
C GLN A 32 -8.18 43.66 2.15
N LEU A 33 -7.41 44.09 3.16
CA LEU A 33 -6.12 43.48 3.47
C LEU A 33 -6.26 41.99 3.80
N ARG A 34 -7.26 41.62 4.60
CA ARG A 34 -7.54 40.20 4.92
C ARG A 34 -7.88 39.37 3.68
N ARG A 35 -8.57 39.96 2.69
CA ARG A 35 -8.85 39.27 1.41
C ARG A 35 -7.58 39.08 0.60
N VAL A 36 -6.77 40.13 0.44
CA VAL A 36 -5.50 40.07 -0.29
C VAL A 36 -4.54 39.08 0.37
N GLU A 37 -4.49 39.03 1.70
CA GLU A 37 -3.70 38.05 2.44
C GLU A 37 -4.15 36.60 2.15
N ALA A 38 -5.46 36.34 2.15
CA ALA A 38 -5.99 35.02 1.79
C ALA A 38 -5.68 34.64 0.34
N ASP A 39 -5.78 35.60 -0.59
CA ASP A 39 -5.42 35.38 -2.00
C ASP A 39 -3.93 35.05 -2.15
N ILE A 40 -3.05 35.78 -1.45
CA ILE A 40 -1.60 35.51 -1.41
C ILE A 40 -1.33 34.12 -0.83
N ALA A 41 -2.01 33.75 0.25
CA ALA A 41 -1.85 32.42 0.87
C ALA A 41 -2.27 31.29 -0.10
N CYS A 42 -3.36 31.47 -0.85
CA CYS A 42 -3.79 30.53 -1.87
C CYS A 42 -2.75 30.38 -2.99
N VAL A 43 -2.20 31.50 -3.48
CA VAL A 43 -1.14 31.50 -4.48
C VAL A 43 0.13 30.83 -3.95
N ALA A 44 0.54 31.13 -2.72
CA ALA A 44 1.70 30.51 -2.07
C ALA A 44 1.56 28.99 -2.02
N GLN A 45 0.39 28.49 -1.58
CA GLN A 45 0.11 27.05 -1.57
C GLN A 45 0.18 26.44 -2.98
N SER A 46 -0.34 27.13 -4.00
CA SER A 46 -0.23 26.68 -5.39
C SER A 46 1.22 26.59 -5.88
N VAL A 47 2.05 27.56 -5.49
CA VAL A 47 3.49 27.55 -5.80
C VAL A 47 4.18 26.39 -5.09
N ASP A 48 3.92 26.15 -3.80
CA ASP A 48 4.51 25.05 -3.04
C ASP A 48 4.13 23.69 -3.65
N MET A 49 2.84 23.51 -3.99
CA MET A 49 2.38 22.32 -4.70
C MET A 49 3.08 22.17 -6.06
N HIS A 50 3.27 23.26 -6.80
CA HIS A 50 3.96 23.23 -8.09
C HIS A 50 5.43 22.83 -7.91
N LYS A 51 6.14 23.42 -6.94
CA LYS A 51 7.54 23.09 -6.65
C LYS A 51 7.71 21.62 -6.29
N GLU A 52 6.82 21.08 -5.46
CA GLU A 52 6.81 19.66 -5.12
C GLU A 52 6.45 18.76 -6.32
N LYS A 53 5.51 19.17 -7.17
CA LYS A 53 5.18 18.42 -8.39
C LYS A 53 6.36 18.38 -9.36
N VAL A 54 7.07 19.50 -9.52
CA VAL A 54 8.27 19.57 -10.36
C VAL A 54 9.37 18.67 -9.78
N SER A 55 9.65 18.75 -8.47
CA SER A 55 10.69 17.91 -7.84
C SER A 55 10.38 16.41 -7.99
N ARG A 56 9.12 16.00 -7.77
CA ARG A 56 8.69 14.61 -7.95
C ARG A 56 8.78 14.15 -9.40
N ARG A 57 8.54 15.03 -10.38
CA ARG A 57 8.69 14.71 -11.80
C ARG A 57 10.16 14.45 -12.14
N GLU A 58 11.08 15.28 -11.64
CA GLU A 58 12.52 15.11 -11.86
C GLU A 58 13.02 13.80 -11.26
N ILE A 59 12.66 13.49 -10.00
CA ILE A 59 13.04 12.22 -9.37
C ILE A 59 12.30 11.04 -10.03
N GLY A 60 11.03 11.22 -10.37
CA GLY A 60 10.19 10.20 -11.01
C GLY A 60 10.73 9.72 -12.34
N ALA A 61 11.36 10.59 -13.14
CA ALA A 61 12.02 10.22 -14.40
C ALA A 61 13.18 9.24 -14.20
N LEU A 62 13.80 9.22 -13.01
CA LEU A 62 14.89 8.33 -12.65
C LEU A 62 14.42 7.05 -11.94
N THR A 63 13.11 6.92 -11.70
CA THR A 63 12.55 5.76 -10.98
C THR A 63 12.09 4.67 -11.93
N VAL A 64 12.12 3.43 -11.46
CA VAL A 64 11.52 2.28 -12.14
C VAL A 64 10.48 1.64 -11.24
N THR A 65 9.38 1.15 -11.82
CA THR A 65 8.33 0.48 -11.04
C THR A 65 8.84 -0.83 -10.49
N ARG A 66 8.89 -0.94 -9.16
CA ARG A 66 9.19 -2.20 -8.48
C ARG A 66 7.90 -2.81 -7.92
N ARG A 67 7.50 -3.97 -8.44
CA ARG A 67 6.39 -4.74 -7.88
C ARG A 67 6.92 -5.59 -6.72
N PHE A 68 6.36 -5.38 -5.54
CA PHE A 68 6.53 -6.29 -4.43
C PHE A 68 5.37 -7.26 -4.47
N LEU A 69 5.64 -8.48 -4.90
CA LEU A 69 4.69 -9.56 -4.75
C LEU A 69 4.69 -9.95 -3.27
N SER A 70 3.50 -9.98 -2.69
CA SER A 70 3.31 -10.52 -1.34
C SER A 70 3.59 -12.02 -1.43
N TYR A 71 4.79 -12.43 -1.02
CA TYR A 71 5.17 -13.83 -0.98
C TYR A 71 5.06 -14.35 0.45
N GLN A 72 4.36 -15.47 0.62
CA GLN A 72 4.42 -16.22 1.87
C GLN A 72 5.84 -16.82 2.00
N LYS A 73 6.50 -16.56 3.13
CA LYS A 73 7.88 -17.01 3.39
C LYS A 73 8.05 -18.54 3.32
N VAL A 74 6.98 -19.29 3.59
CA VAL A 74 6.95 -20.76 3.51
C VAL A 74 5.70 -21.14 2.73
N VAL A 75 5.90 -21.72 1.55
CA VAL A 75 4.83 -22.31 0.74
C VAL A 75 5.04 -23.82 0.81
N ALA A 76 4.11 -24.52 1.47
CA ALA A 76 4.12 -25.97 1.48
C ALA A 76 3.84 -26.50 0.06
N PRO A 77 4.48 -27.60 -0.36
CA PRO A 77 4.17 -28.20 -1.66
C PRO A 77 2.68 -28.58 -1.73
N PRO A 78 2.02 -28.46 -2.90
CA PRO A 78 0.59 -28.77 -3.05
C PRO A 78 0.22 -30.21 -2.65
N ASN A 79 1.18 -31.13 -2.80
CA ASN A 79 1.04 -32.51 -2.38
C ASN A 79 2.19 -32.86 -1.41
N PRO A 80 1.94 -32.91 -0.08
CA PRO A 80 2.94 -33.36 0.87
C PRO A 80 3.20 -34.87 0.71
N PRO A 81 4.43 -35.35 0.89
CA PRO A 81 4.72 -36.78 0.81
C PRO A 81 3.93 -37.54 1.88
N VAL A 82 3.36 -38.69 1.49
CA VAL A 82 2.72 -39.60 2.44
C VAL A 82 3.82 -40.20 3.32
N LEU A 83 3.72 -40.00 4.63
CA LEU A 83 4.67 -40.55 5.59
C LEU A 83 4.31 -42.02 5.86
N GLU A 84 5.17 -42.95 5.43
CA GLU A 84 5.01 -44.37 5.73
C GLU A 84 5.49 -44.69 7.17
N PRO A 85 4.69 -45.42 7.98
CA PRO A 85 5.11 -45.85 9.31
C PRO A 85 6.32 -46.78 9.28
N TYR A 86 7.23 -46.62 10.24
CA TYR A 86 8.39 -47.50 10.37
C TYR A 86 8.00 -48.88 10.92
N TYR A 87 8.59 -49.93 10.34
CA TYR A 87 8.53 -51.29 10.86
C TYR A 87 9.88 -51.99 10.67
N ARG A 88 10.24 -52.85 11.64
CA ARG A 88 11.51 -53.60 11.61
C ARG A 88 11.43 -54.69 10.55
N LYS A 89 12.40 -54.71 9.63
CA LYS A 89 12.63 -55.81 8.68
C LYS A 89 13.94 -56.53 9.02
N PRO A 90 13.96 -57.87 9.08
CA PRO A 90 15.21 -58.62 9.18
C PRO A 90 16.07 -58.40 7.93
N LEU A 91 17.38 -58.59 8.05
CA LEU A 91 18.33 -58.43 6.95
C LEU A 91 18.01 -59.45 5.82
N ASN A 92 17.79 -58.95 4.61
CA ASN A 92 17.52 -59.77 3.44
C ASN A 92 18.71 -59.70 2.47
N PHE A 93 19.47 -60.79 2.37
CA PHE A 93 20.64 -60.89 1.50
C PHE A 93 20.31 -61.09 0.02
N SER A 94 19.04 -61.39 -0.31
CA SER A 94 18.62 -61.69 -1.68
C SER A 94 17.93 -60.51 -2.39
N VAL A 95 17.76 -59.36 -1.73
CA VAL A 95 17.02 -58.21 -2.29
C VAL A 95 17.66 -57.62 -3.56
N LEU A 96 18.93 -57.92 -3.82
CA LEU A 96 19.66 -57.47 -5.00
C LEU A 96 20.03 -58.62 -5.95
N ASP A 97 19.64 -59.87 -5.66
CA ASP A 97 20.03 -61.03 -6.47
C ASP A 97 19.49 -60.94 -7.91
N ASP A 98 18.38 -60.26 -8.11
CA ASP A 98 17.75 -60.05 -9.43
C ASP A 98 18.35 -58.85 -10.19
N ILE A 99 19.29 -58.11 -9.59
CA ILE A 99 19.96 -56.96 -10.20
C ILE A 99 21.35 -57.39 -10.69
N GLY A 100 21.55 -57.43 -12.01
CA GLY A 100 22.82 -57.82 -12.62
C GLY A 100 22.97 -59.34 -12.77
N HIS A 101 24.13 -59.90 -12.37
CA HIS A 101 24.41 -61.35 -12.43
C HIS A 101 24.42 -61.95 -11.01
N GLY A 102 23.36 -61.71 -10.24
CA GLY A 102 23.29 -62.18 -8.86
C GLY A 102 23.29 -63.70 -8.75
N ILE A 103 23.89 -64.20 -7.68
CA ILE A 103 24.02 -65.64 -7.40
C ILE A 103 23.05 -66.00 -6.30
N LYS A 104 21.98 -66.71 -6.66
CA LYS A 104 20.95 -67.14 -5.72
C LYS A 104 21.46 -68.29 -4.86
N VAL A 105 21.63 -68.07 -3.57
CA VAL A 105 22.03 -69.13 -2.63
C VAL A 105 20.83 -70.05 -2.39
N SER A 106 20.84 -71.24 -3.01
CA SER A 106 19.82 -72.27 -2.78
C SER A 106 20.09 -72.97 -1.45
N THR A 107 19.47 -72.51 -0.37
CA THR A 107 19.59 -73.12 0.96
C THR A 107 19.01 -74.54 0.98
N ARG A 108 19.86 -75.56 0.77
CA ARG A 108 19.67 -76.89 1.37
C ARG A 108 20.22 -76.79 2.79
N GLY A 109 19.34 -76.73 3.78
CA GLY A 109 19.72 -76.53 5.18
C GLY A 109 20.55 -77.67 5.76
N PRO A 110 21.26 -77.44 6.88
CA PRO A 110 21.72 -78.51 7.75
C PRO A 110 20.97 -78.51 9.10
N THR A 111 20.46 -79.68 9.46
CA THR A 111 19.96 -80.05 10.78
C THR A 111 21.08 -79.98 11.84
N GLY A 112 20.84 -79.33 12.98
CA GLY A 112 21.73 -79.34 14.15
C GLY A 112 21.27 -78.34 15.22
N GLY A 113 20.53 -78.82 16.23
CA GLY A 113 19.89 -77.98 17.26
C GLY A 113 20.76 -77.69 18.49
N LEU A 114 20.31 -76.74 19.33
CA LEU A 114 20.37 -76.68 20.81
C LEU A 114 19.42 -75.54 21.26
N GLY A 115 18.61 -75.78 22.30
CA GLY A 115 17.41 -75.00 22.60
C GLY A 115 17.50 -73.93 23.71
N GLY A 116 16.30 -73.47 24.10
CA GLY A 116 16.00 -72.60 25.25
C GLY A 116 15.61 -71.17 24.82
N SER A 117 14.52 -70.53 25.24
CA SER A 117 13.48 -70.87 26.21
C SER A 117 12.26 -69.97 25.94
N SER A 118 11.06 -70.52 26.09
CA SER A 118 9.79 -69.80 26.18
C SER A 118 9.76 -68.93 27.44
N LEU A 119 9.38 -67.65 27.33
CA LEU A 119 8.68 -66.90 28.38
C LEU A 119 7.77 -65.81 27.75
N SER A 120 6.47 -65.96 27.97
CA SER A 120 5.49 -64.89 28.20
C SER A 120 4.71 -65.30 29.47
N PRO A 121 3.96 -64.44 30.18
CA PRO A 121 3.73 -62.99 30.05
C PRO A 121 3.94 -62.23 31.38
N VAL A 122 3.98 -60.89 31.36
CA VAL A 122 3.49 -60.08 32.49
C VAL A 122 2.91 -58.76 31.99
N SER A 123 1.63 -58.53 32.29
CA SER A 123 0.99 -57.22 32.30
C SER A 123 0.88 -56.77 33.76
N PRO A 124 0.84 -55.46 34.05
CA PRO A 124 -0.47 -54.89 34.39
C PRO A 124 -0.71 -53.43 33.97
N ALA A 125 -2.00 -53.19 33.66
CA ALA A 125 -2.86 -52.08 34.08
C ALA A 125 -2.57 -50.60 33.73
N LEU A 126 -3.62 -50.00 33.16
CA LEU A 126 -3.99 -48.57 33.10
C LEU A 126 -4.22 -47.98 34.53
N PRO A 127 -4.24 -46.65 34.73
CA PRO A 127 -5.44 -45.89 34.39
C PRO A 127 -5.23 -44.47 33.81
N GLU A 128 -6.33 -44.01 33.23
CA GLU A 128 -6.65 -42.67 32.76
C GLU A 128 -6.31 -41.51 33.70
N GLY A 129 -6.18 -40.33 33.09
CA GLY A 129 -6.65 -39.08 33.68
C GLY A 129 -5.64 -37.95 33.68
N ARG A 130 -5.73 -37.05 32.69
CA ARG A 130 -6.14 -35.66 32.94
C ARG A 130 -6.26 -34.85 31.64
N THR A 131 -7.48 -34.38 31.48
CA THR A 131 -7.98 -33.30 30.65
C THR A 131 -7.27 -31.97 30.93
N GLY A 132 -7.18 -31.16 29.88
CA GLY A 132 -7.49 -29.73 29.96
C GLY A 132 -6.35 -28.80 30.36
N GLY A 133 -6.03 -27.86 29.46
CA GLY A 133 -5.13 -26.75 29.73
C GLY A 133 -4.81 -25.98 28.46
N SER A 134 -5.80 -25.22 27.99
CA SER A 134 -5.69 -24.22 26.93
C SER A 134 -4.78 -23.05 27.30
N ASP A 135 -4.30 -22.38 26.24
CA ASP A 135 -3.81 -20.99 26.12
C ASP A 135 -2.32 -20.80 25.85
N PRO A 136 -2.00 -20.11 24.75
CA PRO A 136 -1.49 -18.76 24.94
C PRO A 136 -2.26 -17.73 24.11
N SER A 137 -3.15 -17.01 24.78
CA SER A 137 -3.41 -15.61 24.44
C SER A 137 -2.33 -14.76 25.08
N SER A 138 -1.49 -14.11 24.28
CA SER A 138 -0.95 -12.76 24.50
C SER A 138 0.27 -12.56 23.60
N MET A 139 0.04 -11.97 22.43
CA MET A 139 1.07 -11.11 21.87
C MET A 139 0.41 -9.90 21.23
N GLY A 140 0.76 -8.77 21.81
CA GLY A 140 0.12 -7.49 21.67
C GLY A 140 0.04 -6.99 20.23
N HIS A 141 -1.13 -6.45 19.99
CA HIS A 141 -1.56 -5.53 18.96
C HIS A 141 -0.60 -4.34 18.84
N TRP A 142 0.12 -4.21 17.73
CA TRP A 142 0.64 -2.93 17.24
C TRP A 142 -0.08 -2.61 15.93
N GLY A 143 -1.32 -2.16 16.07
CA GLY A 143 -2.10 -1.64 14.97
C GLY A 143 -1.56 -0.27 14.55
N LEU A 144 -0.76 -0.25 13.49
CA LEU A 144 -0.70 0.92 12.61
C LEU A 144 -1.93 0.87 11.72
N SER A 145 -3.02 1.46 12.20
CA SER A 145 -4.13 1.87 11.36
C SER A 145 -3.70 3.12 10.59
N MET A 146 -3.57 3.02 9.27
CA MET A 146 -3.55 4.17 8.36
C MET A 146 -4.76 4.03 7.44
N PRO A 147 -5.68 5.01 7.41
CA PRO A 147 -6.84 4.95 6.55
C PRO A 147 -6.38 5.11 5.09
N THR A 148 -6.70 4.11 4.26
CA THR A 148 -6.52 4.17 2.81
C THR A 148 -7.55 5.14 2.24
N GLN A 149 -7.25 6.43 2.23
CA GLN A 149 -8.01 7.38 1.42
C GLN A 149 -7.57 7.20 -0.03
N LEU A 150 -8.45 6.55 -0.78
CA LEU A 150 -8.40 6.35 -2.21
C LEU A 150 -8.39 7.73 -2.90
N TRP A 151 -7.20 8.20 -3.27
CA TRP A 151 -7.07 9.38 -4.10
C TRP A 151 -7.63 9.09 -5.49
N HIS A 152 -8.77 9.69 -5.83
CA HIS A 152 -9.24 9.75 -7.21
C HIS A 152 -8.39 10.77 -7.99
N PRO A 153 -7.80 10.41 -9.14
CA PRO A 153 -7.12 11.37 -10.00
C PRO A 153 -8.11 12.42 -10.49
N THR A 154 -7.86 13.70 -10.17
CA THR A 154 -8.51 14.82 -10.85
C THR A 154 -8.11 14.78 -12.33
N GLU A 155 -9.10 14.86 -13.21
CA GLU A 155 -8.89 14.83 -14.66
C GLU A 155 -7.81 15.83 -15.11
N PRO A 156 -7.00 15.46 -16.12
CA PRO A 156 -6.06 16.39 -16.71
C PRO A 156 -6.83 17.53 -17.39
N PHE A 157 -6.46 18.77 -17.04
CA PHE A 157 -6.89 19.96 -17.78
C PHE A 157 -6.62 19.76 -19.28
N PRO A 158 -7.55 20.13 -20.18
CA PRO A 158 -7.33 20.03 -21.61
C PRO A 158 -6.13 20.88 -22.01
N ALA A 159 -5.23 20.28 -22.80
CA ALA A 159 -4.10 20.97 -23.38
C ALA A 159 -4.60 22.20 -24.15
N ALA A 160 -4.02 23.36 -23.86
CA ALA A 160 -4.26 24.58 -24.62
C ALA A 160 -3.96 24.29 -26.10
N GLU A 161 -4.99 24.45 -26.94
CA GLU A 161 -4.83 24.44 -28.39
C GLU A 161 -3.78 25.48 -28.76
N THR A 162 -2.73 25.02 -29.44
CA THR A 162 -1.82 25.92 -30.13
C THR A 162 -2.63 26.70 -31.16
N PRO A 163 -2.57 28.03 -31.19
CA PRO A 163 -3.15 28.80 -32.29
C PRO A 163 -2.48 28.35 -33.58
N GLN A 164 -3.23 27.66 -34.45
CA GLN A 164 -2.79 27.49 -35.83
C GLN A 164 -2.67 28.87 -36.45
N GLU A 165 -1.47 29.19 -36.89
CA GLU A 165 -1.20 30.32 -37.77
C GLU A 165 -2.10 30.23 -39.01
N GLY A 166 -3.17 31.03 -39.00
CA GLY A 166 -3.90 31.36 -40.20
C GLY A 166 -3.14 32.44 -40.96
N PHE A 167 -2.21 32.06 -41.84
CA PHE A 167 -1.79 32.93 -42.94
C PHE A 167 -1.41 32.09 -44.18
N GLY A 168 -2.12 32.32 -45.28
CA GLY A 168 -1.50 32.25 -46.62
C GLY A 168 -1.73 31.00 -47.47
N GLY A 169 -2.95 30.45 -47.52
CA GLY A 169 -3.33 29.52 -48.59
C GLY A 169 -3.52 30.25 -49.93
N LEU A 170 -2.44 30.57 -50.66
CA LEU A 170 -2.55 30.89 -52.08
C LEU A 170 -2.95 29.64 -52.86
N ARG A 171 -4.23 29.59 -53.21
CA ARG A 171 -4.85 28.60 -54.10
C ARG A 171 -4.20 28.70 -55.49
N ALA A 172 -3.37 27.72 -55.83
CA ALA A 172 -2.93 27.51 -57.21
C ALA A 172 -4.11 27.06 -58.09
N PRO A 173 -4.30 27.62 -59.30
CA PRO A 173 -5.35 27.17 -60.20
C PRO A 173 -4.95 25.83 -60.84
N ARG A 174 -5.82 24.82 -60.69
CA ARG A 174 -5.74 23.57 -61.47
C ARG A 174 -6.05 23.88 -62.94
N SER A 175 -5.13 23.51 -63.83
CA SER A 175 -5.35 23.41 -65.27
C SER A 175 -6.33 22.27 -65.59
N PRO A 176 -7.23 22.42 -66.57
CA PRO A 176 -8.10 21.34 -67.03
C PRO A 176 -7.34 20.39 -67.96
N ALA A 177 -7.53 19.09 -67.74
CA ALA A 177 -7.14 18.06 -68.69
C ALA A 177 -7.95 18.20 -69.98
N GLN A 178 -7.25 18.22 -71.12
CA GLN A 178 -7.82 18.04 -72.46
C GLN A 178 -7.54 16.59 -72.90
N LEU A 179 -8.62 15.95 -73.38
CA LEU A 179 -8.75 14.81 -74.31
C LEU A 179 -7.61 13.79 -74.43
#